data_AF-B9BNW4-F1
#
_entry.id   AF-B9BNW4-F1
#
_cell.length_a   1.000
_cell.length_b   1.000
_cell.length_c   1.000
_cell.angle_alpha   90.00
_cell.angle_beta   90.00
_cell.angle_gamma   90.00
#
_symmetry.space_group_name_H-M   'P 1'
#
loop_
_entity.id
_entity.type
_entity.pdbx_description
1 polymer ?
#
loop_
_entity_poly.entity_id
_entity_poly.type
_entity_poly.pdbx_seq_one_letter_code
_entity_poly.pdbx_strand_id
1 'polypeptide(L)'
;MPQIPDDAGLPLNANGPAYTSRQDRDGVPLSYVGEKLGLAIADLHRYARRCQGDRDDLRCAMYHLLVAYLGLHNMLGKANDRTLVDRLLDGSSEKLDTWLRLVEREGDVQGLAELGN
;
A
#
# COMPACT_ATOMS: atom_id res chain seq x y z
N MET A 1 -39.31 -20.36 -11.51
CA MET A 1 -38.10 -19.67 -11.04
C MET A 1 -37.28 -20.65 -10.22
N PRO A 2 -36.13 -21.15 -10.70
CA PRO A 2 -35.08 -21.63 -9.83
C PRO A 2 -34.11 -20.47 -9.56
N GLN A 3 -33.85 -20.21 -8.29
CA GLN A 3 -32.93 -19.18 -7.82
C GLN A 3 -31.49 -19.70 -7.90
N ILE A 4 -30.62 -18.87 -8.49
CA ILE A 4 -29.18 -19.06 -8.53
C ILE A 4 -28.65 -18.84 -7.10
N PRO A 5 -27.72 -19.67 -6.58
CA PRO A 5 -27.26 -19.53 -5.21
C PRO A 5 -26.51 -18.21 -5.01
N ASP A 6 -26.74 -17.58 -3.86
CA ASP A 6 -26.07 -16.39 -3.32
C ASP A 6 -24.58 -16.64 -2.98
N ASP A 7 -23.83 -17.26 -3.88
CA ASP A 7 -22.40 -17.47 -3.66
C ASP A 7 -21.63 -16.16 -3.87
N ALA A 8 -20.97 -15.75 -2.78
CA ALA A 8 -19.72 -14.99 -2.73
C ALA A 8 -19.77 -13.46 -2.96
N GLY A 9 -20.85 -12.80 -2.51
CA GLY A 9 -21.01 -11.34 -2.48
C GLY A 9 -20.13 -10.59 -1.46
N LEU A 10 -18.81 -10.64 -1.60
CA LEU A 10 -17.91 -9.62 -1.04
C LEU A 10 -16.88 -9.24 -2.11
N PRO A 11 -17.18 -8.26 -3.00
CA PRO A 11 -16.17 -7.74 -3.90
C PRO A 11 -15.07 -7.12 -3.03
N LEU A 12 -13.88 -7.73 -3.10
CA LEU A 12 -12.64 -7.17 -2.57
C LEU A 12 -12.26 -5.97 -3.44
N ASN A 13 -13.07 -4.91 -3.42
CA ASN A 13 -12.74 -3.66 -4.09
C ASN A 13 -11.53 -3.08 -3.36
N ALA A 14 -10.39 -3.14 -4.02
CA ALA A 14 -9.11 -2.73 -3.48
C ALA A 14 -9.07 -1.22 -3.14
N ASN A 15 -10.00 -0.45 -3.72
CA ASN A 15 -10.24 0.97 -3.47
C ASN A 15 -11.34 1.26 -2.42
N GLY A 16 -12.14 0.28 -1.99
CA GLY A 16 -13.29 0.52 -1.10
C GLY A 16 -14.24 1.60 -1.66
N PRO A 17 -14.86 2.47 -0.82
CA PRO A 17 -15.70 3.58 -1.29
C PRO A 17 -14.90 4.78 -1.83
N ALA A 18 -13.60 4.64 -2.11
CA ALA A 18 -12.80 5.73 -2.63
C ALA A 18 -13.23 6.11 -4.04
N TYR A 19 -13.12 7.40 -4.37
CA TYR A 19 -13.37 7.91 -5.71
C TYR A 19 -12.40 7.25 -6.70
N THR A 20 -12.90 6.79 -7.83
CA THR A 20 -12.08 6.30 -8.94
C THR A 20 -12.08 7.34 -10.06
N SER A 21 -10.92 7.59 -10.65
CA SER A 21 -10.77 8.50 -11.78
C SER A 21 -9.77 7.91 -12.75
N ARG A 22 -10.16 7.80 -14.03
CA ARG A 22 -9.25 7.38 -15.10
C ARG A 22 -8.34 8.54 -15.45
N GLN A 23 -7.03 8.28 -15.43
CA GLN A 23 -6.01 9.24 -15.83
C GLN A 23 -5.09 8.58 -16.86
N ASP A 24 -4.96 9.20 -18.03
CA ASP A 24 -3.90 8.86 -18.96
C ASP A 24 -2.64 9.64 -18.58
N ARG A 25 -1.48 8.96 -18.58
CA ARG A 25 -0.20 9.54 -18.15
C ARG A 25 0.90 9.22 -19.15
N ASP A 26 1.62 10.26 -19.55
CA ASP A 26 2.90 10.14 -20.25
C ASP A 26 4.03 10.51 -19.27
N GLY A 27 4.89 9.55 -18.92
CA GLY A 27 5.97 9.79 -17.97
C GLY A 27 6.68 8.52 -17.53
N VAL A 28 7.47 8.62 -16.45
CA VAL A 28 8.21 7.47 -15.91
C VAL A 28 7.28 6.32 -15.52
N PRO A 29 7.70 5.05 -15.70
CA PRO A 29 6.87 3.90 -15.35
C PRO A 29 6.43 3.92 -13.88
N LEU A 30 5.18 3.58 -13.61
CA LEU A 30 4.66 3.51 -12.24
C LEU A 30 5.42 2.46 -11.39
N SER A 31 5.92 1.39 -12.00
CA SER A 31 6.79 0.42 -11.33
C SER A 31 8.07 1.07 -10.78
N TYR A 32 8.67 1.98 -11.54
CA TYR A 32 9.83 2.75 -11.09
C TYR A 32 9.47 3.66 -9.91
N VAL A 33 8.31 4.31 -9.96
CA VAL A 33 7.81 5.12 -8.83
C VAL A 33 7.60 4.25 -7.59
N GLY A 34 7.03 3.05 -7.75
CA GLY A 34 6.82 2.07 -6.69
C GLY A 34 8.14 1.65 -6.05
N GLU A 35 9.15 1.31 -6.85
CA GLU A 35 10.49 0.98 -6.36
C GLU A 35 11.06 2.11 -5.50
N LYS A 36 10.96 3.38 -5.94
CA LYS A 36 11.48 4.52 -5.17
C LYS A 36 10.72 4.78 -3.88
N LEU A 37 9.39 4.60 -3.88
CA LEU A 37 8.59 4.69 -2.67
C LEU A 37 8.94 3.58 -1.67
N GLY A 38 9.12 2.34 -2.14
CA GLY A 38 9.55 1.21 -1.32
C GLY A 38 10.92 1.46 -0.67
N LEU A 39 11.89 1.97 -1.45
CA LEU A 39 13.20 2.36 -0.94
C LEU A 39 13.11 3.49 0.10
N ALA A 40 12.27 4.51 -0.12
CA ALA A 40 12.08 5.60 0.83
C ALA A 40 11.50 5.11 2.18
N ILE A 41 10.56 4.16 2.14
CA ILE A 41 10.03 3.49 3.35
C ILE A 41 11.16 2.75 4.09
N ALA A 42 11.97 1.97 3.37
CA ALA A 42 13.08 1.22 3.94
C ALA A 42 14.16 2.14 4.56
N ASP A 43 14.48 3.24 3.89
CA ASP A 43 15.44 4.23 4.38
C ASP A 43 14.93 4.95 5.62
N LEU A 44 13.65 5.36 5.64
CA LEU A 44 13.02 5.98 6.80
C LEU A 44 12.99 5.02 7.99
N HIS A 45 12.63 3.75 7.79
CA HIS A 45 12.70 2.72 8.83
C HIS A 45 14.11 2.61 9.41
N ARG A 46 15.11 2.50 8.54
CA ARG A 46 16.52 2.38 8.95
C ARG A 46 16.99 3.59 9.74
N TYR A 47 16.58 4.79 9.35
CA TYR A 47 16.85 6.02 10.08
C TYR A 47 16.15 6.01 11.44
N ALA A 48 14.86 5.67 11.47
CA ALA A 48 14.05 5.69 12.67
C ALA A 48 14.58 4.73 13.75
N ARG A 49 15.16 3.58 13.37
CA ARG A 49 15.83 2.67 14.32
C ARG A 49 17.08 3.24 14.98
N ARG A 50 17.73 4.23 14.38
CA ARG A 50 18.95 4.87 14.90
C ARG A 50 18.65 6.16 15.68
N CYS A 51 17.45 6.69 15.52
CA CYS A 51 17.03 7.92 16.17
C CYS A 51 16.66 7.63 17.63
N GLN A 52 17.14 8.47 18.55
CA GLN A 52 16.73 8.47 19.96
C GLN A 52 15.82 9.66 20.21
N GLY A 53 14.79 9.50 21.04
CA GLY A 53 13.87 10.57 21.41
C GLY A 53 12.51 10.47 20.72
N ASP A 54 11.83 11.61 20.61
CA ASP A 54 10.51 11.70 19.98
C ASP A 54 10.58 11.36 18.48
N ARG A 55 9.59 10.61 18.00
CA ARG A 55 9.52 10.05 16.64
C ARG A 55 8.20 10.38 15.96
N ASP A 56 7.43 11.32 16.47
CA ASP A 56 6.13 11.69 15.90
C ASP A 56 6.24 12.19 14.46
N ASP A 57 7.25 13.00 14.15
CA ASP A 57 7.54 13.43 12.77
C ASP A 57 7.85 12.23 11.84
N LEU A 58 8.54 11.22 12.36
CA LEU A 58 8.86 10.00 11.61
C LEU A 58 7.62 9.14 11.38
N ARG A 59 6.70 9.10 12.35
CA ARG A 59 5.40 8.45 12.18
C ARG A 59 4.56 9.13 11.12
N CYS A 60 4.50 10.47 11.12
CA CYS A 60 3.80 11.23 10.09
C CYS A 60 4.42 11.01 8.70
N ALA A 61 5.75 11.02 8.58
CA ALA A 61 6.43 10.73 7.31
C ALA A 61 6.14 9.30 6.82
N MET A 62 6.23 8.31 7.72
CA MET A 62 5.94 6.91 7.40
C MET A 62 4.48 6.73 6.97
N TYR A 63 3.54 7.38 7.65
CA TYR A 63 2.12 7.35 7.29
C TYR A 63 1.89 7.79 5.84
N HIS A 64 2.41 8.96 5.44
CA HIS A 64 2.22 9.46 4.08
C HIS A 64 2.89 8.58 3.03
N LEU A 65 4.08 8.04 3.31
CA LEU A 65 4.75 7.10 2.42
C LEU A 65 3.94 5.81 2.24
N LEU A 66 3.38 5.26 3.32
CA LEU A 66 2.54 4.06 3.26
C LEU A 66 1.24 4.32 2.49
N VAL A 67 0.61 5.47 2.69
CA VAL A 67 -0.58 5.87 1.91
C VAL A 67 -0.25 6.01 0.44
N ALA A 68 0.86 6.67 0.09
CA ALA A 68 1.27 6.83 -1.31
C ALA A 68 1.62 5.47 -1.96
N TYR A 69 2.35 4.61 -1.25
CA TYR A 69 2.73 3.29 -1.73
C TYR A 69 1.50 2.39 -1.91
N LEU A 70 0.63 2.30 -0.91
CA LEU A 70 -0.60 1.52 -1.02
C LEU A 70 -1.55 2.11 -2.08
N GLY A 71 -1.62 3.43 -2.21
CA GLY A 71 -2.38 4.11 -3.27
C GLY A 71 -1.90 3.74 -4.67
N LEU A 72 -0.59 3.76 -4.90
CA LEU A 72 0.01 3.36 -6.17
C LEU A 72 -0.31 1.90 -6.53
N HIS A 73 -0.39 1.03 -5.53
CA HIS A 73 -0.70 -0.39 -5.70
C HIS A 73 -2.21 -0.70 -5.66
N ASN A 74 -3.09 0.32 -5.66
CA ASN A 74 -4.55 0.19 -5.51
C ASN A 74 -4.96 -0.59 -4.25
N MET A 75 -4.23 -0.47 -3.14
CA MET A 75 -4.45 -1.20 -1.88
C MET A 75 -4.86 -0.28 -0.72
N LEU A 76 -5.44 0.89 -0.99
CA LEU A 76 -5.85 1.84 0.08
C LEU A 76 -6.89 1.25 1.04
N GLY A 77 -7.70 0.28 0.60
CA GLY A 77 -8.58 -0.46 1.51
C GLY A 77 -7.82 -1.14 2.66
N LYS A 78 -6.56 -1.55 2.45
CA LYS A 78 -5.69 -2.12 3.49
C LYS A 78 -4.99 -1.05 4.35
N ALA A 79 -5.00 0.22 3.94
CA ALA A 79 -4.38 1.33 4.67
C ALA A 79 -5.16 1.76 5.93
N ASN A 80 -6.35 1.21 6.17
CA ASN A 80 -7.19 1.58 7.32
C ASN A 80 -6.72 0.99 8.66
N ASP A 81 -5.63 0.22 8.66
CA ASP A 81 -4.99 -0.27 9.87
C ASP A 81 -4.15 0.85 10.52
N ARG A 82 -4.73 1.46 11.57
CA ARG A 82 -4.09 2.54 12.34
C ARG A 82 -2.81 2.11 13.06
N THR A 83 -2.58 0.80 13.23
CA THR A 83 -1.37 0.25 13.87
C THR A 83 -0.26 -0.06 12.87
N LEU A 84 -0.54 0.04 11.56
CA LEU A 84 0.42 -0.31 10.51
C LEU A 84 1.70 0.53 10.58
N VAL A 85 1.54 1.84 10.81
CA VAL A 85 2.67 2.78 10.92
C VAL A 85 3.62 2.34 12.02
N ASP A 86 3.11 2.15 13.24
CA ASP A 86 3.94 1.76 14.37
C ASP A 86 4.59 0.38 14.16
N ARG A 87 3.83 -0.61 13.68
CA ARG A 87 4.37 -1.95 13.44
C ARG A 87 5.50 -1.97 12.41
N LEU A 88 5.40 -1.16 11.36
CA LEU A 88 6.43 -1.10 10.31
C LEU A 88 7.59 -0.20 10.71
N LEU A 89 7.34 0.88 11.45
CA LEU A 89 8.37 1.82 11.89
C LEU A 89 9.22 1.26 13.06
N ASP A 90 8.60 0.48 13.95
CA ASP A 90 9.25 -0.12 15.13
C ASP A 90 9.56 -1.61 14.97
N GLY A 91 9.11 -2.21 13.86
CA GLY A 91 9.36 -3.62 13.54
C GLY A 91 10.82 -3.96 13.23
N SER A 92 11.05 -5.20 12.81
CA SER A 92 12.35 -5.61 12.27
C SER A 92 12.43 -5.32 10.77
N SER A 93 13.65 -5.17 10.24
CA SER A 93 13.87 -4.97 8.81
C SER A 93 13.29 -6.14 8.00
N GLU A 94 13.40 -7.37 8.49
CA GLU A 94 12.87 -8.55 7.79
C GLU A 94 11.34 -8.50 7.69
N LYS A 95 10.67 -7.99 8.73
CA LYS A 95 9.21 -7.79 8.70
C LYS A 95 8.83 -6.74 7.68
N LEU A 96 9.59 -5.63 7.61
CA LEU A 96 9.37 -4.60 6.60
C LEU A 96 9.58 -5.14 5.19
N ASP A 97 10.69 -5.83 4.92
CA ASP A 97 11.00 -6.39 3.60
C ASP A 97 9.97 -7.43 3.15
N THR A 98 9.46 -8.23 4.10
CA THR A 98 8.38 -9.19 3.84
C THR A 98 7.09 -8.47 3.48
N TRP A 99 6.77 -7.39 4.20
CA TRP A 99 5.59 -6.58 3.94
C TRP A 99 5.67 -5.86 2.58
N LEU A 100 6.81 -5.27 2.24
CA LEU A 100 7.01 -4.62 0.93
C LEU A 100 6.82 -5.61 -0.22
N ARG A 101 7.42 -6.80 -0.14
CA ARG A 101 7.25 -7.87 -1.13
C ARG A 101 5.81 -8.37 -1.24
N LEU A 102 5.07 -8.39 -0.13
CA LEU A 102 3.66 -8.74 -0.15
C LEU A 102 2.84 -7.70 -0.93
N VAL A 103 3.08 -6.41 -0.72
CA VAL A 103 2.40 -5.34 -1.46
C VAL A 103 2.75 -5.38 -2.95
N GLU A 104 4.01 -5.63 -3.31
CA GLU A 104 4.41 -5.78 -4.72
C GLU A 104 3.73 -6.96 -5.41
N ARG A 105 3.56 -8.08 -4.67
CA ARG A 105 2.95 -9.30 -5.22
C ARG A 105 1.44 -9.21 -5.37
N GLU A 106 0.77 -8.63 -4.38
CA GLU A 106 -0.71 -8.59 -4.30
C GLU A 106 -1.30 -7.29 -4.88
N GLY A 107 -0.48 -6.26 -5.02
CA GLY A 107 -0.90 -4.95 -5.47
C GLY A 107 -1.03 -4.87 -6.99
N ASP A 108 -1.94 -4.02 -7.44
CA ASP A 108 -2.18 -3.79 -8.85
C ASP A 108 -1.80 -2.35 -9.21
N VAL A 109 -0.62 -2.18 -9.78
CA VAL A 109 -0.12 -0.85 -10.18
C VAL A 109 -0.80 -0.35 -11.47
N GLN A 110 -1.33 -1.25 -12.29
CA GLN A 110 -1.93 -0.90 -13.59
C GLN A 110 -3.46 -0.78 -13.54
N GLY A 111 -4.11 -1.21 -12.45
CA GLY A 111 -5.56 -1.20 -12.32
C GLY A 111 -6.26 -2.22 -13.23
N LEU A 112 -5.56 -3.29 -13.61
CA LEU A 112 -6.06 -4.32 -14.54
C LEU A 112 -6.84 -5.44 -13.84
N ALA A 113 -6.79 -5.54 -12.51
CA ALA A 113 -7.45 -6.61 -11.76
C ALA A 113 -8.99 -6.63 -11.95
N GLU A 114 -9.59 -5.49 -12.28
CA GLU A 114 -11.03 -5.37 -12.56
C GLU A 114 -11.41 -5.68 -14.02
N LEU A 115 -10.44 -5.81 -14.93
CA LEU A 115 -10.68 -6.09 -16.37
C LEU A 115 -10.65 -7.59 -16.73
N GLY A 116 -10.44 -8.46 -15.74
CA GLY A 116 -10.28 -9.90 -15.90
C GLY A 116 -11.53 -10.76 -15.66
N ASN A 117 -12.73 -10.16 -15.53
CA ASN A 117 -14.01 -10.87 -15.35
C ASN A 117 -14.96 -10.67 -16.53
#